data_AF-Q1ZWT8-F1
#
_entry.id   AF-Q1ZWT8-F1
#
_cell.length_a   1.000
_cell.length_b   1.000
_cell.length_c   1.000
_cell.angle_alpha   90.00
_cell.angle_beta   90.00
_cell.angle_gamma   90.00
#
_symmetry.space_group_name_H-M   'P 1'
#
loop_
_entity.id
_entity.type
_entity.pdbx_description
1 polymer ?
#
loop_
_entity_poly.entity_id
_entity_poly.type
_entity_poly.pdbx_seq_one_letter_code
_entity_poly.pdbx_strand_id
1 'polypeptide(L)'
;MAIKFQFFTLNNDRKQYTFIDMSSSTFLKEKEALLSQGFEVLDDVIYAETSEEAVEHYKSNFIYVLEEYNKADNPFYSLLLIFESIRDYFKRK
;
A
#
# COMPACT_ATOMS: atom_id res chain seq x y z
N MET A 1 -8.66 4.58 -14.69
CA MET A 1 -8.77 3.10 -14.65
C MET A 1 -7.56 2.61 -13.89
N ALA A 2 -7.74 1.88 -12.79
CA ALA A 2 -6.62 1.53 -11.91
C ALA A 2 -5.65 0.57 -12.60
N ILE A 3 -4.37 0.93 -12.61
CA ILE A 3 -3.25 0.16 -13.14
C ILE A 3 -2.70 -0.71 -12.00
N LYS A 4 -2.33 -1.95 -12.33
CA LYS A 4 -1.73 -2.90 -11.39
C LYS A 4 -0.21 -2.79 -11.46
N PHE A 5 0.41 -2.44 -10.35
CA PHE A 5 1.86 -2.39 -10.22
C PHE A 5 2.35 -3.51 -9.31
N GLN A 6 3.30 -4.30 -9.82
CA GLN A 6 4.00 -5.30 -9.02
C GLN A 6 5.29 -4.68 -8.50
N PHE A 7 5.46 -4.68 -7.18
CA PHE A 7 6.70 -4.24 -6.54
C PHE A 7 7.64 -5.41 -6.29
N PHE A 8 8.93 -5.10 -6.34
CA PHE A 8 10.02 -6.03 -6.11
C PHE A 8 11.03 -5.40 -5.16
N THR A 9 11.63 -6.20 -4.28
CA THR A 9 12.67 -5.78 -3.33
C THR A 9 13.91 -6.65 -3.45
N LEU A 10 15.08 -6.09 -3.17
CA LEU A 10 16.33 -6.85 -3.12
C LEU A 10 16.71 -7.09 -1.66
N ASN A 11 17.08 -8.33 -1.31
CA ASN A 11 17.47 -8.71 0.05
C ASN A 11 16.46 -8.33 1.15
N ASN A 12 15.16 -8.35 0.82
CA ASN A 12 14.09 -7.91 1.72
C ASN A 12 14.26 -6.47 2.26
N ASP A 13 14.99 -5.61 1.54
CA ASP A 13 15.16 -4.19 1.88
C ASP A 13 14.15 -3.35 1.10
N ARG A 14 13.13 -2.82 1.79
CA ARG A 14 12.10 -1.97 1.17
C ARG A 14 12.65 -0.67 0.57
N LYS A 15 13.86 -0.23 0.94
CA LYS A 15 14.52 0.94 0.33
C LYS A 15 15.12 0.62 -1.04
N GLN A 16 15.46 -0.65 -1.28
CA GLN A 16 15.99 -1.15 -2.55
C GLN A 16 14.87 -1.84 -3.32
N TYR A 17 14.03 -1.02 -3.94
CA TYR A 17 12.83 -1.49 -4.62
C TYR A 17 12.80 -1.08 -6.08
N THR A 18 12.03 -1.83 -6.87
CA THR A 18 11.61 -1.45 -8.21
C THR A 18 10.16 -1.90 -8.41
N PHE A 19 9.52 -1.42 -9.48
CA PHE A 19 8.15 -1.78 -9.80
C PHE A 19 7.97 -1.92 -11.31
N ILE A 20 7.00 -2.75 -11.70
CA ILE A 20 6.63 -2.93 -13.10
C ILE A 20 5.11 -2.80 -13.22
N ASP A 21 4.65 -2.09 -14.25
CA ASP A 21 3.26 -2.08 -14.68
C ASP A 21 2.88 -3.46 -15.26
N MET A 22 1.93 -4.14 -14.63
CA MET A 22 1.47 -5.47 -15.06
C MET A 22 0.64 -5.45 -16.35
N SER A 23 0.16 -4.28 -16.77
CA SER A 23 -0.53 -4.10 -18.05
C SER A 23 0.44 -3.95 -19.24
N SER A 24 1.73 -3.72 -18.96
CA SER A 24 2.75 -3.63 -19.99
C SER A 24 2.94 -4.96 -20.71
N SER A 25 3.11 -4.92 -22.04
CA SER A 25 3.39 -6.11 -22.86
C SER A 25 4.75 -6.76 -22.56
N THR A 26 5.66 -6.02 -21.91
CA THR A 26 7.00 -6.48 -21.52
C THR A 26 7.06 -7.04 -20.10
N PHE A 27 5.94 -7.02 -19.35
CA PHE A 27 5.88 -7.38 -17.93
C PHE A 27 6.57 -8.73 -17.62
N LEU A 28 6.24 -9.79 -18.37
CA LEU A 28 6.79 -11.13 -18.10
C LEU A 28 8.32 -11.17 -18.26
N LYS A 29 8.83 -10.52 -19.32
CA LYS A 29 10.27 -10.48 -19.61
C LYS A 29 11.04 -9.69 -18.56
N GLU A 30 10.51 -8.54 -18.16
CA GLU A 30 11.11 -7.70 -17.12
C GLU A 30 11.06 -8.39 -15.75
N LYS A 31 9.94 -9.05 -15.42
CA LYS A 31 9.80 -9.84 -14.19
C LYS A 31 10.84 -10.95 -14.11
N GLU A 32 11.02 -11.74 -15.17
CA GLU A 32 12.05 -12.79 -15.20
C GLU A 32 13.46 -12.22 -15.03
N ALA A 33 13.76 -11.09 -15.68
CA ALA A 33 15.04 -10.43 -15.52
C ALA A 33 15.28 -9.95 -14.09
N LEU A 34 14.28 -9.41 -13.39
CA LEU A 34 14.39 -9.02 -11.99
C LEU A 34 14.60 -10.22 -11.08
N LEU A 35 13.82 -11.29 -11.25
CA LEU A 35 13.97 -12.52 -10.46
C LEU A 35 15.37 -13.13 -10.63
N SER A 36 15.93 -13.11 -11.84
CA SER A 36 17.29 -13.59 -12.10
C SER A 36 18.39 -12.76 -11.44
N GLN A 37 18.12 -11.48 -11.15
CA GLN A 37 19.01 -10.57 -10.43
C GLN A 37 18.91 -10.71 -8.90
N GLY A 38 18.03 -11.59 -8.40
CA GLY A 38 17.81 -11.80 -6.98
C GLY A 38 16.77 -10.87 -6.36
N PHE A 39 16.02 -10.13 -7.17
CA PHE A 39 14.85 -9.42 -6.65
C PHE A 39 13.74 -10.40 -6.28
N GLU A 40 13.05 -10.09 -5.21
CA GLU A 40 11.91 -10.83 -4.69
C GLU A 40 10.63 -10.04 -4.94
N VAL A 41 9.54 -10.74 -5.22
CA VAL A 41 8.23 -10.13 -5.43
C VAL A 41 7.63 -9.76 -4.08
N LEU A 42 7.13 -8.53 -3.94
CA LEU A 42 6.32 -8.15 -2.78
C LEU A 42 4.96 -8.87 -2.88
N ASP A 43 4.51 -9.49 -1.78
CA ASP A 43 3.31 -10.35 -1.77
C ASP A 43 2.06 -9.68 -2.38
N ASP A 44 1.89 -8.39 -2.14
CA ASP A 44 0.73 -7.63 -2.62
C ASP A 44 1.05 -6.73 -3.82
N VAL A 45 0.07 -6.66 -4.73
CA VAL A 45 0.07 -5.71 -5.86
C VAL A 45 -0.55 -4.39 -5.44
N ILE A 46 -0.04 -3.29 -5.98
CA ILE A 46 -0.54 -1.95 -5.72
C ILE A 46 -1.39 -1.49 -6.90
N TYR A 47 -2.60 -1.04 -6.62
CA TYR A 47 -3.49 -0.43 -7.60
C TYR A 47 -3.36 1.08 -7.53
N ALA A 48 -3.09 1.74 -8.65
CA ALA A 48 -2.94 3.20 -8.71
C ALA A 48 -3.31 3.72 -10.09
N GLU A 49 -3.63 5.01 -10.21
CA GLU A 49 -3.87 5.64 -11.51
C GLU A 49 -2.57 6.01 -12.22
N THR A 50 -1.50 6.24 -11.45
CA THR A 50 -0.16 6.59 -11.96
C THR A 50 0.95 5.83 -11.23
N SER A 51 2.14 5.79 -11.85
CA SER A 51 3.35 5.23 -11.23
C SER A 51 3.75 5.97 -9.95
N GLU A 52 3.57 7.29 -9.93
CA GLU A 52 3.88 8.17 -8.81
C GLU A 52 3.01 7.82 -7.61
N GLU A 53 1.71 7.65 -7.84
CA GLU A 53 0.75 7.24 -6.81
C GLU A 53 1.07 5.82 -6.30
N ALA A 54 1.44 4.89 -7.19
CA ALA A 54 1.86 3.55 -6.78
C ALA A 54 3.09 3.58 -5.84
N VAL A 55 4.05 4.47 -6.13
CA VAL A 55 5.24 4.67 -5.28
C VAL A 55 4.87 5.32 -3.95
N GLU A 56 3.91 6.24 -3.93
CA GLU A 56 3.41 6.85 -2.69
C GLU A 56 2.74 5.80 -1.79
N HIS A 57 1.87 4.96 -2.35
CA HIS A 57 1.25 3.83 -1.64
C HIS A 57 2.29 2.84 -1.12
N TYR A 58 3.30 2.52 -1.92
CA TYR A 58 4.40 1.64 -1.48
C TYR A 58 5.19 2.25 -0.32
N LYS A 59 5.56 3.53 -0.40
CA LYS A 59 6.37 4.22 0.63
C LYS A 59 5.61 4.44 1.94
N SER A 60 4.30 4.66 1.88
CA SER A 60 3.47 4.88 3.06
C SER A 60 3.15 3.61 3.86
N ASN A 61 3.70 2.45 3.48
CA ASN A 61 3.29 1.12 3.96
C ASN A 61 1.79 0.84 3.71
N PHE A 62 1.17 1.51 2.72
CA PHE A 62 -0.19 1.24 2.27
C PHE A 62 -0.20 -0.04 1.41
N ILE A 63 0.12 -1.16 2.06
CA ILE A 63 -0.34 -2.43 1.58
C ILE A 63 -1.85 -2.43 1.85
N TYR A 64 -2.65 -2.43 0.79
CA TYR A 64 -4.11 -2.25 0.76
C TYR A 64 -4.90 -3.30 1.58
N VAL A 65 -4.20 -4.20 2.29
CA VAL A 65 -4.72 -5.15 3.29
C VAL A 65 -5.23 -4.44 4.56
N LEU A 66 -4.86 -3.18 4.81
CA LEU A 66 -5.25 -2.50 6.04
C LEU A 66 -6.66 -1.91 6.05
N GLU A 67 -7.36 -1.67 4.92
CA GLU A 67 -8.74 -1.15 5.03
C GLU A 67 -9.73 -2.18 5.61
N GLU A 68 -9.44 -3.48 5.46
CA GLU A 68 -10.19 -4.54 6.15
C GLU A 68 -9.68 -4.82 7.56
N TYR A 69 -8.39 -4.58 7.86
CA TYR A 69 -7.80 -4.83 9.19
C TYR A 69 -7.92 -3.64 10.18
N ASN A 70 -7.94 -2.38 9.71
CA ASN A 70 -8.03 -1.19 10.58
C ASN A 70 -9.43 -0.97 11.19
N LYS A 71 -10.47 -1.61 10.65
CA LYS A 71 -11.82 -1.53 11.23
C LYS A 71 -12.00 -2.40 12.46
N ALA A 72 -11.11 -3.37 12.70
CA ALA A 72 -11.28 -4.34 13.78
C ALA A 72 -10.41 -4.08 15.03
N ASP A 73 -9.26 -3.38 14.92
CA ASP A 73 -8.28 -3.39 16.02
C ASP A 73 -7.50 -2.07 16.21
N ASN A 74 -8.15 -0.91 16.03
CA ASN A 74 -7.49 0.37 16.29
C ASN A 74 -8.08 1.12 17.50
N PRO A 75 -7.43 1.10 18.69
CA PRO A 75 -7.88 1.83 19.88
C PRO A 75 -7.87 3.36 19.70
N PHE A 76 -7.32 3.89 18.61
CA PHE A 76 -7.46 5.31 18.27
C PHE A 76 -8.87 5.70 17.81
N TYR A 77 -9.62 4.78 17.18
CA TYR A 77 -11.00 5.07 16.76
C TYR A 77 -11.95 5.19 17.96
N SER A 78 -11.78 4.34 18.98
CA SER A 78 -12.54 4.45 20.23
C SER A 78 -12.20 5.74 20.98
N LEU A 79 -10.93 6.19 20.96
CA LEU A 79 -10.56 7.50 21.49
C LEU A 79 -11.23 8.65 20.70
N LEU A 80 -11.26 8.59 19.37
CA LEU A 80 -11.92 9.59 18.54
C LEU A 80 -13.43 9.70 18.86
N LEU A 81 -14.13 8.57 18.97
CA LEU A 81 -15.55 8.52 19.30
C LEU A 81 -15.86 9.08 20.70
N ILE A 82 -14.96 8.88 21.67
CA ILE A 82 -15.07 9.48 23.00
C ILE A 82 -14.89 11.00 22.91
N PHE A 83 -13.91 11.49 22.16
CA PHE A 83 -13.71 12.93 21.96
C PHE A 83 -14.90 13.61 21.28
N GLU A 84 -15.51 12.96 20.27
CA GLU A 84 -16.70 13.49 19.61
C GLU A 84 -17.91 13.51 20.54
N SER A 85 -18.10 12.47 21.35
CA SER A 85 -19.18 12.40 22.35
C SER A 85 -19.05 13.49 23.41
N ILE A 86 -17.83 13.78 23.88
CA ILE A 86 -17.56 14.86 24.84
C ILE A 86 -17.81 16.23 24.18
N ARG A 87 -17.34 16.45 22.95
CA ARG A 87 -17.56 17.70 22.22
C ARG A 87 -19.05 18.00 22.04
N ASP A 88 -19.84 16.99 21.68
CA ASP A 88 -21.27 17.16 21.45
C ASP A 88 -22.06 17.38 22.75
N TYR A 89 -21.61 16.79 23.87
CA TYR A 89 -22.17 17.07 25.19
C TYR A 89 -21.97 18.54 25.60
N PHE A 90 -20.78 19.10 25.37
CA PHE A 90 -20.48 20.49 25.70
C PHE A 90 -21.14 21.51 24.76
N LYS A 91 -21.47 21.13 23.52
CA LYS A 91 -22.23 22.00 22.59
C LYS A 91 -23.74 22.04 22.86
N ARG A 92 -24.27 21.09 23.63
CA ARG A 92 -25.71 20.98 23.96
C ARG A 92 -26.09 21.64 25.29
N LYS A 93 -25.15 22.28 25.98
CA LYS A 93 -25.38 23.06 27.20
C LYS A 93 -25.18 24.55 26.91
#